data_AF-M8C9U5-F1
#
_entry.id   AF-M8C9U5-F1
#
_cell.length_a   1.000
_cell.length_b   1.000
_cell.length_c   1.000
_cell.angle_alpha   90.00
_cell.angle_beta   90.00
_cell.angle_gamma   90.00
#
_symmetry.space_group_name_H-M   'P 1'
#
loop_
_entity.id
_entity.type
_entity.pdbx_description
1 polymer ?
#
loop_
_entity_poly.entity_id
_entity_poly.type
_entity_poly.pdbx_seq_one_letter_code
_entity_poly.pdbx_strand_id
1 'polypeptide(L)'
;MCITERAQRYLSVGTPSNGFIGKHFFGLRDVPQVGFDYSFFLFQWAFAIAAAGITSGSIAERTQFVAYLIYSAFLTGFVYPVVSHWIWSADGWASASRTSGPLLFNSGVIDFAGSGVVHMVGGVAGLWGALIEGPRIGRFDHAGRAVALRGHSASLVVLGTFLLWFGWYGFNPGSFLTILKSYGPPGSIHGQWSAVGRAAVTTPLAGSTAALTTLFGKRLQTGHWNVLDVCNGLLGGFAAITAGCSVVDPWAAIICGVVSAGGLGLLRISAEDEMAGMDQTRHGGFAYAYTDEDSSSRPGRGAGGSVGGFMLKSAQTSQVAADATSPSSSV
;
A
#
# COMPACT_ATOMS: atom_id res chain seq x y z
N MET A 1 14.73 -5.89 5.30
CA MET A 1 15.90 -5.34 4.58
C MET A 1 16.86 -6.43 4.13
N CYS A 2 17.96 -6.77 4.82
CA CYS A 2 19.00 -7.62 4.19
C CYS A 2 18.52 -9.03 3.72
N ILE A 3 17.50 -9.63 4.34
CA ILE A 3 16.90 -10.90 3.86
C ILE A 3 15.93 -10.67 2.69
N THR A 4 15.08 -9.63 2.75
CA THR A 4 14.15 -9.26 1.68
C THR A 4 14.87 -8.94 0.38
N GLU A 5 15.96 -8.16 0.44
CA GLU A 5 16.76 -7.78 -0.72
C GLU A 5 17.34 -8.97 -1.48
N ARG A 6 17.53 -10.12 -0.80
CA ARG A 6 18.05 -11.36 -1.38
C ARG A 6 16.95 -12.19 -2.03
N ALA A 7 15.82 -12.37 -1.34
CA ALA A 7 14.72 -13.23 -1.79
C ALA A 7 13.84 -12.58 -2.88
N GLN A 8 13.62 -11.26 -2.80
CA GLN A 8 12.74 -10.50 -3.70
C GLN A 8 13.14 -10.63 -5.19
N ARG A 9 14.43 -10.80 -5.46
CA ARG A 9 15.01 -10.99 -6.80
C ARG A 9 14.84 -12.43 -7.29
N TYR A 10 15.19 -13.37 -6.42
CA TYR A 10 15.28 -14.80 -6.74
C TYR A 10 14.00 -15.34 -7.36
N LEU A 11 12.85 -14.94 -6.82
CA LEU A 11 11.55 -15.52 -7.15
C LEU A 11 10.80 -14.77 -8.26
N SER A 12 11.22 -13.56 -8.62
CA SER A 12 10.48 -12.68 -9.56
C SER A 12 10.97 -12.74 -11.01
N VAL A 13 12.28 -12.95 -11.24
CA VAL A 13 12.90 -12.69 -12.55
C VAL A 13 13.94 -13.74 -12.96
N GLY A 14 14.30 -13.72 -14.25
CA GLY A 14 15.38 -14.51 -14.85
C GLY A 14 14.91 -15.74 -15.60
N THR A 15 15.46 -15.95 -16.79
CA THR A 15 15.15 -17.07 -17.68
C THR A 15 16.37 -17.99 -17.83
N PRO A 16 16.19 -19.31 -18.04
CA PRO A 16 14.94 -20.06 -17.94
C PRO A 16 14.58 -20.36 -16.49
N SER A 17 13.30 -20.24 -16.15
CA SER A 17 12.68 -20.53 -14.86
C SER A 17 11.45 -21.44 -15.04
N ASN A 18 10.56 -21.54 -14.05
CA ASN A 18 9.27 -22.22 -14.24
C ASN A 18 8.15 -21.19 -14.10
N GLY A 19 6.99 -21.43 -14.72
CA GLY A 19 5.97 -20.38 -14.82
C GLY A 19 5.33 -19.91 -13.51
N PHE A 20 5.59 -20.59 -12.39
CA PHE A 20 5.13 -20.18 -11.07
C PHE A 20 6.16 -19.32 -10.32
N ILE A 21 7.47 -19.49 -10.56
CA ILE A 21 8.50 -18.87 -9.73
C ILE A 21 9.89 -18.79 -10.42
N GLY A 22 10.54 -17.64 -10.24
CA GLY A 22 11.93 -17.41 -10.64
C GLY A 22 12.94 -18.24 -9.83
N LYS A 23 14.20 -18.25 -10.29
CA LYS A 23 15.30 -18.95 -9.61
C LYS A 23 16.70 -18.33 -9.83
N HIS A 24 16.79 -17.02 -10.04
CA HIS A 24 18.04 -16.34 -10.49
C HIS A 24 18.37 -15.06 -9.71
N PHE A 25 19.63 -14.61 -9.70
CA PHE A 25 20.06 -13.33 -9.10
C PHE A 25 19.79 -13.16 -7.58
N PHE A 26 19.73 -14.27 -6.82
CA PHE A 26 19.63 -14.22 -5.36
C PHE A 26 20.78 -13.39 -4.78
N GLY A 27 20.45 -12.39 -3.97
CA GLY A 27 21.45 -11.51 -3.35
C GLY A 27 22.30 -10.71 -4.34
N LEU A 28 21.74 -10.28 -5.48
CA LEU A 28 22.42 -9.49 -6.52
C LEU A 28 23.56 -10.20 -7.26
N ARG A 29 23.72 -11.52 -7.05
CA ARG A 29 24.70 -12.33 -7.79
C ARG A 29 24.45 -12.24 -9.30
N ASP A 30 25.54 -12.20 -10.08
CA ASP A 30 25.54 -12.21 -11.54
C ASP A 30 24.83 -10.97 -12.19
N VAL A 31 24.94 -9.81 -11.53
CA VAL A 31 24.45 -8.48 -11.98
C VAL A 31 25.64 -7.49 -11.96
N PRO A 32 25.82 -6.60 -12.95
CA PRO A 32 24.94 -6.33 -14.08
C PRO A 32 25.13 -7.32 -15.25
N GLN A 33 24.06 -7.59 -15.98
CA GLN A 33 24.07 -8.44 -17.17
C GLN A 33 23.11 -7.92 -18.25
N VAL A 34 23.18 -8.49 -19.46
CA VAL A 34 22.29 -8.13 -20.56
C VAL A 34 20.83 -8.37 -20.15
N GLY A 35 20.02 -7.31 -20.20
CA GLY A 35 18.60 -7.35 -19.82
C GLY A 35 18.31 -7.28 -18.32
N PHE A 36 19.31 -7.26 -17.43
CA PHE A 36 19.10 -7.06 -15.99
C PHE A 36 20.24 -6.26 -15.34
N ASP A 37 19.93 -5.03 -14.93
CA ASP A 37 20.87 -4.06 -14.35
C ASP A 37 20.34 -3.50 -13.01
N TYR A 38 21.22 -2.86 -12.24
CA TYR A 38 20.89 -2.15 -11.00
C TYR A 38 19.77 -1.13 -11.17
N SER A 39 19.67 -0.44 -12.31
CA SER A 39 18.59 0.50 -12.62
C SER A 39 17.21 -0.16 -12.62
N PHE A 40 17.04 -1.26 -13.37
CA PHE A 40 15.81 -2.05 -13.39
C PHE A 40 15.50 -2.68 -12.01
N PHE A 41 16.51 -3.12 -11.28
CA PHE A 41 16.32 -3.64 -9.93
C PHE A 41 15.89 -2.55 -8.92
N LEU A 42 16.42 -1.32 -9.01
CA LEU A 42 15.98 -0.21 -8.17
C LEU A 42 14.50 0.12 -8.43
N PHE A 43 14.10 0.11 -9.71
CA PHE A 43 12.73 0.30 -10.15
C PHE A 43 11.78 -0.77 -9.57
N GLN A 44 12.07 -2.06 -9.78
CA GLN A 44 11.28 -3.17 -9.24
C GLN A 44 11.27 -3.23 -7.70
N TRP A 45 12.31 -2.69 -7.05
CA TRP A 45 12.36 -2.58 -5.59
C TRP A 45 11.40 -1.52 -5.04
N ALA A 46 11.29 -0.36 -5.69
CA ALA A 46 10.31 0.68 -5.33
C ALA A 46 8.86 0.17 -5.43
N PHE A 47 8.56 -0.71 -6.40
CA PHE A 47 7.22 -1.26 -6.59
C PHE A 47 6.82 -2.23 -5.47
N ALA A 48 7.76 -3.04 -4.96
CA ALA A 48 7.51 -3.86 -3.77
C ALA A 48 7.32 -3.03 -2.49
N ILE A 49 8.04 -1.91 -2.36
CA ILE A 49 7.82 -0.95 -1.27
C ILE A 49 6.41 -0.35 -1.36
N ALA A 50 5.93 -0.01 -2.56
CA ALA A 50 4.56 0.46 -2.75
C ALA A 50 3.53 -0.62 -2.33
N ALA A 51 3.74 -1.89 -2.71
CA ALA A 51 2.86 -2.99 -2.29
C ALA A 51 2.81 -3.15 -0.76
N ALA A 52 3.96 -3.09 -0.08
CA ALA A 52 4.03 -3.15 1.38
C ALA A 52 3.43 -1.91 2.07
N GLY A 53 3.62 -0.72 1.49
CA GLY A 53 3.08 0.54 1.98
C GLY A 53 1.55 0.62 1.93
N ILE A 54 0.92 -0.06 0.97
CA ILE A 54 -0.54 -0.19 0.91
C ILE A 54 -1.05 -1.02 2.10
N THR A 55 -0.42 -2.15 2.41
CA THR A 55 -0.82 -2.94 3.59
C THR A 55 -0.54 -2.22 4.90
N SER A 56 0.62 -1.55 5.04
CA SER A 56 1.00 -0.89 6.29
C SER A 56 -0.03 0.14 6.77
N GLY A 57 -0.68 0.86 5.83
CA GLY A 57 -1.76 1.80 6.13
C GLY A 57 -3.05 1.16 6.65
N SER A 58 -3.36 -0.09 6.28
CA SER A 58 -4.60 -0.78 6.70
C SER A 58 -4.52 -1.37 8.12
N ILE A 59 -3.32 -1.78 8.53
CA ILE A 59 -3.03 -2.41 9.83
C ILE A 59 -2.42 -1.42 10.85
N ALA A 60 -2.26 -0.16 10.45
CA ALA A 60 -1.73 0.92 11.28
C ALA A 60 -2.43 1.06 12.65
N GLU A 61 -1.72 1.72 13.56
CA GLU A 61 -2.14 2.08 14.94
C GLU A 61 -2.33 0.90 15.92
N ARG A 62 -2.40 -0.36 15.46
CA ARG A 62 -2.65 -1.53 16.33
C ARG A 62 -1.65 -2.69 16.18
N THR A 63 -1.08 -2.92 15.00
CA THR A 63 -0.13 -4.03 14.80
C THR A 63 1.18 -3.84 15.54
N GLN A 64 1.62 -4.91 16.21
CA GLN A 64 2.92 -4.97 16.87
C GLN A 64 4.07 -4.79 15.86
N PHE A 65 5.05 -3.93 16.18
CA PHE A 65 6.15 -3.60 15.27
C PHE A 65 6.94 -4.82 14.78
N VAL A 66 7.12 -5.85 15.62
CA VAL A 66 7.76 -7.12 15.24
C VAL A 66 6.93 -7.88 14.21
N ALA A 67 5.61 -7.96 14.39
CA ALA A 67 4.70 -8.58 13.43
C ALA A 67 4.72 -7.82 12.09
N TYR A 68 4.73 -6.48 12.13
CA TYR A 68 4.86 -5.64 10.94
C TYR A 68 6.17 -5.88 10.17
N LEU A 69 7.31 -6.03 10.87
CA LEU A 69 8.59 -6.36 10.25
C LEU A 69 8.60 -7.75 9.60
N ILE A 70 8.06 -8.77 10.28
CA ILE A 70 7.95 -10.15 9.75
C ILE A 70 7.02 -10.18 8.54
N TYR A 71 5.83 -9.56 8.64
CA TYR A 71 4.87 -9.45 7.55
C TYR A 71 5.49 -8.76 6.33
N SER A 72 6.11 -7.59 6.52
CA SER A 72 6.74 -6.84 5.43
C SER A 72 7.87 -7.65 4.79
N ALA A 73 8.59 -8.45 5.59
CA ALA A 73 9.62 -9.34 5.10
C ALA A 73 9.09 -10.50 4.26
N PHE A 74 7.95 -11.09 4.64
CA PHE A 74 7.32 -12.17 3.89
C PHE A 74 6.63 -11.67 2.61
N LEU A 75 5.91 -10.53 2.68
CA LEU A 75 5.26 -9.93 1.51
C LEU A 75 6.29 -9.57 0.43
N THR A 76 7.31 -8.77 0.77
CA THR A 76 8.30 -8.30 -0.22
C THR A 76 9.33 -9.36 -0.59
N GLY A 77 9.64 -10.29 0.32
CA GLY A 77 10.61 -11.37 0.08
C GLY A 77 10.04 -12.58 -0.65
N PHE A 78 8.73 -12.86 -0.56
CA PHE A 78 8.11 -14.06 -1.13
C PHE A 78 6.85 -13.78 -1.96
N VAL A 79 5.80 -13.21 -1.37
CA VAL A 79 4.47 -13.12 -2.00
C VAL A 79 4.45 -12.20 -3.22
N TYR A 80 4.89 -10.94 -3.07
CA TYR A 80 4.96 -9.98 -4.17
C TYR A 80 5.88 -10.46 -5.31
N PRO A 81 7.10 -10.98 -5.05
CA PRO A 81 7.96 -11.56 -6.08
C PRO A 81 7.29 -12.66 -6.90
N VAL A 82 6.55 -13.56 -6.26
CA VAL A 82 5.84 -14.67 -6.92
C VAL A 82 4.74 -14.15 -7.85
N VAL A 83 3.91 -13.20 -7.40
CA VAL A 83 2.86 -12.60 -8.26
C VAL A 83 3.47 -11.76 -9.39
N SER A 84 4.56 -11.04 -9.11
CA SER A 84 5.33 -10.32 -10.12
C SER A 84 5.90 -11.26 -11.19
N HIS A 85 6.39 -12.44 -10.80
CA HIS A 85 6.82 -13.47 -11.74
C HIS A 85 5.70 -13.91 -12.68
N TRP A 86 4.52 -14.21 -12.14
CA TRP A 86 3.40 -14.75 -12.92
C TRP A 86 3.01 -13.85 -14.10
N ILE A 87 3.10 -12.52 -13.92
CA ILE A 87 2.55 -11.52 -14.84
C ILE A 87 3.64 -10.77 -15.63
N TRP A 88 4.85 -10.57 -15.09
CA TRP A 88 5.93 -9.81 -15.76
C TRP A 88 7.12 -10.65 -16.24
N SER A 89 7.29 -11.90 -15.80
CA SER A 89 8.32 -12.78 -16.35
C SER A 89 7.96 -13.26 -17.74
N ALA A 90 8.95 -13.37 -18.64
CA ALA A 90 8.79 -14.04 -19.94
C ALA A 90 8.56 -15.56 -19.80
N ASP A 91 8.81 -16.13 -18.62
CA ASP A 91 8.47 -17.52 -18.28
C ASP A 91 7.13 -17.64 -17.52
N GLY A 92 6.52 -16.54 -17.06
CA GLY A 92 5.38 -16.51 -16.13
C GLY A 92 4.09 -17.11 -16.70
N TRP A 93 3.32 -17.83 -15.89
CA TRP A 93 2.12 -18.57 -16.36
C TRP A 93 0.98 -17.66 -16.86
N ALA A 94 0.86 -16.46 -16.31
CA ALA A 94 -0.17 -15.48 -16.68
C ALA A 94 0.35 -14.39 -17.64
N SER A 95 1.66 -14.32 -17.87
CA SER A 95 2.31 -13.21 -18.57
C SER A 95 1.90 -13.06 -20.04
N ALA A 96 1.62 -11.82 -20.46
CA ALA A 96 1.42 -11.46 -21.87
C ALA A 96 2.73 -11.38 -22.68
N SER A 97 3.90 -11.38 -22.02
CA SER A 97 5.22 -11.44 -22.68
C SER A 97 5.77 -12.87 -22.79
N ARG A 98 4.97 -13.88 -22.42
CA ARG A 98 5.37 -15.28 -22.34
C ARG A 98 5.79 -15.84 -23.71
N THR A 99 7.00 -16.39 -23.80
CA THR A 99 7.59 -16.85 -25.07
C THR A 99 7.47 -18.35 -25.34
N SER A 100 7.01 -19.15 -24.37
CA SER A 100 6.98 -20.61 -24.47
C SER A 100 5.68 -21.24 -23.94
N GLY A 101 5.02 -22.07 -24.75
CA GLY A 101 3.71 -22.65 -24.43
C GLY A 101 2.53 -21.69 -24.64
N PRO A 102 1.29 -22.12 -24.34
CA PRO A 102 0.10 -21.31 -24.58
C PRO A 102 0.01 -20.10 -23.63
N LEU A 103 -0.53 -19.00 -24.14
CA LEU A 103 -0.90 -17.83 -23.33
C LEU A 103 -2.20 -18.08 -22.56
N LEU A 104 -2.30 -17.56 -21.34
CA LEU A 104 -3.55 -17.57 -20.58
C LEU A 104 -4.67 -16.87 -21.37
N PHE A 105 -5.80 -17.55 -21.59
CA PHE A 105 -6.90 -17.08 -22.44
C PHE A 105 -6.45 -16.63 -23.86
N ASN A 106 -5.37 -17.19 -24.40
CA ASN A 106 -4.74 -16.83 -25.67
C ASN A 106 -4.16 -15.40 -25.76
N SER A 107 -4.09 -14.65 -24.65
CA SER A 107 -3.58 -13.26 -24.65
C SER A 107 -2.62 -12.94 -23.49
N GLY A 108 -2.65 -13.70 -22.40
CA GLY A 108 -1.99 -13.34 -21.15
C GLY A 108 -2.65 -12.13 -20.45
N VAL A 109 -2.11 -11.77 -19.29
CA VAL A 109 -2.56 -10.65 -18.46
C VAL A 109 -1.72 -9.42 -18.82
N ILE A 110 -2.39 -8.35 -19.26
CA ILE A 110 -1.78 -7.04 -19.43
C ILE A 110 -1.99 -6.25 -18.14
N ASP A 111 -0.95 -6.16 -17.33
CA ASP A 111 -0.85 -5.24 -16.19
C ASP A 111 0.45 -4.45 -16.32
N PHE A 112 0.40 -3.32 -17.02
CA PHE A 112 1.61 -2.62 -17.46
C PHE A 112 2.49 -2.08 -16.32
N ALA A 113 1.87 -1.57 -15.25
CA ALA A 113 2.60 -0.98 -14.13
C ALA A 113 2.12 -1.45 -12.73
N GLY A 114 1.18 -2.39 -12.63
CA GLY A 114 0.87 -3.07 -11.36
C GLY A 114 -0.47 -2.75 -10.68
N SER A 115 -1.57 -2.53 -11.41
CA SER A 115 -2.90 -2.53 -10.77
C SER A 115 -3.20 -3.87 -10.10
N GLY A 116 -2.77 -4.97 -10.71
CA GLY A 116 -2.76 -6.30 -10.11
C GLY A 116 -1.54 -6.49 -9.20
N VAL A 117 -0.34 -6.46 -9.80
CA VAL A 117 0.92 -6.88 -9.16
C VAL A 117 1.28 -6.05 -7.92
N VAL A 118 0.95 -4.76 -7.88
CA VAL A 118 1.23 -3.88 -6.74
C VAL A 118 -0.05 -3.56 -5.97
N HIS A 119 -1.06 -2.96 -6.62
CA HIS A 119 -2.21 -2.41 -5.91
C HIS A 119 -3.18 -3.48 -5.40
N MET A 120 -3.54 -4.48 -6.23
CA MET A 120 -4.38 -5.59 -5.78
C MET A 120 -3.64 -6.50 -4.79
N VAL A 121 -2.35 -6.78 -4.99
CA VAL A 121 -1.55 -7.56 -4.00
C VAL A 121 -1.51 -6.84 -2.65
N GLY A 122 -1.09 -5.58 -2.61
CA GLY A 122 -1.02 -4.78 -1.38
C GLY A 122 -2.39 -4.57 -0.72
N GLY A 123 -3.45 -4.42 -1.53
CA GLY A 123 -4.82 -4.23 -1.08
C GLY A 123 -5.48 -5.50 -0.54
N VAL A 124 -5.31 -6.65 -1.19
CA VAL A 124 -5.81 -7.95 -0.71
C VAL A 124 -5.07 -8.38 0.56
N ALA A 125 -3.74 -8.20 0.60
CA ALA A 125 -2.98 -8.48 1.81
C ALA A 125 -3.30 -7.48 2.95
N GLY A 126 -3.63 -6.23 2.61
CA GLY A 126 -4.14 -5.23 3.55
C GLY A 126 -5.54 -5.56 4.09
N LEU A 127 -6.43 -6.07 3.25
CA LEU A 127 -7.75 -6.57 3.66
C LEU A 127 -7.61 -7.74 4.65
N TRP A 128 -6.82 -8.75 4.31
CA TRP A 128 -6.56 -9.88 5.21
C TRP A 128 -5.88 -9.45 6.52
N GLY A 129 -4.90 -8.56 6.45
CA GLY A 129 -4.28 -7.96 7.64
C GLY A 129 -5.30 -7.25 8.53
N ALA A 130 -6.17 -6.42 7.95
CA ALA A 130 -7.20 -5.70 8.70
C ALA A 130 -8.29 -6.63 9.29
N LEU A 131 -8.59 -7.76 8.63
CA LEU A 131 -9.52 -8.79 9.12
C LEU A 131 -8.93 -9.63 10.27
N ILE A 132 -7.62 -9.90 10.24
CA ILE A 132 -6.91 -10.68 11.28
C ILE A 132 -6.64 -9.82 12.51
N GLU A 133 -6.19 -8.57 12.32
CA GLU A 133 -5.94 -7.60 13.39
C GLU A 133 -7.22 -7.01 14.00
N GLY A 134 -8.38 -7.28 13.39
CA GLY A 134 -9.67 -6.73 13.79
C GLY A 134 -9.77 -5.19 13.67
N PRO A 135 -10.83 -4.60 14.22
CA PRO A 135 -11.05 -3.15 14.20
C PRO A 135 -10.26 -2.41 15.28
N ARG A 136 -10.01 -1.11 15.03
CA ARG A 136 -9.42 -0.19 16.03
C ARG A 136 -10.41 0.08 17.18
N ILE A 137 -9.89 0.26 18.39
CA ILE A 137 -10.68 0.72 19.54
C ILE A 137 -11.42 2.01 19.17
N GLY A 138 -12.72 2.10 19.50
CA GLY A 138 -13.56 3.26 19.18
C GLY A 138 -13.95 3.40 17.70
N ARG A 139 -13.62 2.43 16.82
CA ARG A 139 -14.17 2.37 15.45
C ARG A 139 -15.67 2.05 15.43
N PHE A 140 -16.17 1.37 16.46
CA PHE A 140 -17.57 1.02 16.63
C PHE A 140 -18.06 1.44 18.03
N ASP A 141 -19.34 1.79 18.15
CA ASP A 141 -19.99 2.01 19.44
C ASP A 141 -20.57 0.72 20.05
N HIS A 142 -21.12 0.80 21.27
CA HIS A 142 -21.73 -0.36 21.95
C HIS A 142 -22.97 -0.93 21.23
N ALA A 143 -23.50 -0.27 20.21
CA ALA A 143 -24.57 -0.76 19.35
C ALA A 143 -24.03 -1.28 17.99
N GLY A 144 -22.71 -1.46 17.86
CA GLY A 144 -22.06 -1.94 16.63
C GLY A 144 -21.91 -0.90 15.52
N ARG A 145 -22.30 0.36 15.75
CA ARG A 145 -22.39 1.36 14.67
C ARG A 145 -21.04 2.00 14.39
N ALA A 146 -20.74 2.16 13.10
CA ALA A 146 -19.48 2.70 12.61
C ALA A 146 -19.24 4.17 13.02
N VAL A 147 -18.27 4.40 13.92
CA VAL A 147 -17.83 5.71 14.38
C VAL A 147 -16.66 6.21 13.53
N ALA A 148 -16.73 7.47 13.08
CA ALA A 148 -15.70 8.08 12.23
C ALA A 148 -14.49 8.56 13.04
N LEU A 149 -13.43 7.74 13.09
CA LEU A 149 -12.12 8.13 13.63
C LEU A 149 -11.53 9.27 12.77
N ARG A 150 -11.41 10.47 13.33
CA ARG A 150 -10.93 11.66 12.62
C ARG A 150 -9.42 11.58 12.40
N GLY A 151 -8.98 11.78 11.15
CA GLY A 151 -7.55 11.86 10.82
C GLY A 151 -6.88 13.07 11.48
N HIS A 152 -5.63 12.89 11.92
CA HIS A 152 -4.88 13.89 12.71
C HIS A 152 -4.56 15.19 11.94
N SER A 153 -4.43 15.14 10.61
CA SER A 153 -4.16 16.31 9.77
C SER A 153 -4.63 16.10 8.33
N ALA A 154 -5.57 16.93 7.86
CA ALA A 154 -5.98 16.92 6.47
C ALA A 154 -4.86 17.45 5.54
N SER A 155 -4.07 18.41 6.00
CA SER A 155 -2.97 18.99 5.22
C SER A 155 -1.87 17.97 4.89
N LEU A 156 -1.59 17.04 5.81
CA LEU A 156 -0.63 15.95 5.56
C LEU A 156 -1.18 14.91 4.57
N VAL A 157 -2.48 14.63 4.58
CA VAL A 157 -3.12 13.77 3.57
C VAL A 157 -3.06 14.42 2.19
N VAL A 158 -3.35 15.72 2.08
CA VAL A 158 -3.25 16.47 0.81
C VAL A 158 -1.79 16.51 0.31
N LEU A 159 -0.82 16.80 1.18
CA LEU A 159 0.60 16.76 0.83
C LEU A 159 1.04 15.37 0.34
N GLY A 160 0.67 14.31 1.08
CA GLY A 160 0.93 12.92 0.67
C GLY A 160 0.29 12.57 -0.67
N THR A 161 -0.92 13.08 -0.94
CA THR A 161 -1.62 12.89 -2.23
C THR A 161 -0.85 13.53 -3.39
N PHE A 162 -0.30 14.74 -3.22
CA PHE A 162 0.53 15.39 -4.25
C PHE A 162 1.88 14.71 -4.44
N LEU A 163 2.54 14.25 -3.36
CA LEU A 163 3.78 13.46 -3.44
C LEU A 163 3.54 12.13 -4.18
N LEU A 164 2.41 11.46 -3.91
CA LEU A 164 2.00 10.26 -4.64
C LEU A 164 1.69 10.54 -6.11
N TRP A 165 0.97 11.62 -6.44
CA TRP A 165 0.74 12.03 -7.85
C TRP A 165 2.08 12.21 -8.58
N PHE A 166 3.00 12.98 -8.00
CA PHE A 166 4.33 13.16 -8.59
C PHE A 166 5.06 11.83 -8.78
N GLY A 167 5.06 10.95 -7.76
CA GLY A 167 5.60 9.60 -7.84
C GLY A 167 4.97 8.74 -8.92
N TRP A 168 3.67 8.91 -9.21
CA TRP A 168 2.94 8.14 -10.22
C TRP A 168 3.39 8.43 -11.66
N TYR A 169 4.04 9.57 -11.93
CA TYR A 169 4.74 9.80 -13.20
C TYR A 169 6.05 9.00 -13.31
N GLY A 170 6.71 8.70 -12.19
CA GLY A 170 7.79 7.72 -12.14
C GLY A 170 7.28 6.28 -12.24
N PHE A 171 6.08 6.01 -11.73
CA PHE A 171 5.47 4.68 -11.68
C PHE A 171 4.91 4.24 -13.04
N ASN A 172 3.98 4.99 -13.63
CA ASN A 172 3.29 4.60 -14.87
C ASN A 172 4.16 4.84 -16.12
N PRO A 173 4.54 6.08 -16.50
CA PRO A 173 5.49 6.33 -17.58
C PRO A 173 6.85 5.62 -17.43
N GLY A 174 7.35 5.45 -16.19
CA GLY A 174 8.65 4.82 -15.94
C GLY A 174 8.68 3.32 -16.26
N SER A 175 7.54 2.62 -16.23
CA SER A 175 7.46 1.18 -16.55
C SER A 175 7.82 0.82 -17.99
N PHE A 176 8.01 1.82 -18.87
CA PHE A 176 8.63 1.60 -20.18
C PHE A 176 10.15 1.34 -20.12
N LEU A 177 10.82 1.69 -19.01
CA LEU A 177 12.26 1.51 -18.73
C LEU A 177 13.23 2.20 -19.72
N THR A 178 12.73 2.74 -20.83
CA THR A 178 13.47 3.37 -21.92
C THR A 178 12.52 4.30 -22.66
N ILE A 179 12.99 5.47 -23.08
CA ILE A 179 12.18 6.47 -23.80
C ILE A 179 12.58 6.53 -25.29
N LEU A 180 13.88 6.53 -25.56
CA LEU A 180 14.46 6.73 -26.89
C LEU A 180 14.55 5.41 -27.68
N LYS A 181 13.39 4.92 -28.14
CA LYS A 181 13.28 3.75 -29.03
C LYS A 181 12.25 4.04 -30.12
N SER A 182 12.70 4.13 -31.36
CA SER A 182 11.82 4.35 -32.53
C SER A 182 11.00 3.11 -32.85
N TYR A 183 9.79 3.30 -33.39
CA TYR A 183 8.97 2.22 -33.95
C TYR A 183 8.76 2.44 -35.45
N GLY A 184 8.98 1.40 -36.26
CA GLY A 184 8.87 1.48 -37.71
C GLY A 184 10.12 2.09 -38.38
N PRO A 185 9.97 2.65 -39.60
CA PRO A 185 11.11 3.12 -40.40
C PRO A 185 11.76 4.41 -39.84
N PRO A 186 12.98 4.75 -40.28
CA PRO A 186 13.61 6.04 -39.98
C PRO A 186 12.69 7.22 -40.35
N GLY A 187 12.60 8.21 -39.47
CA GLY A 187 11.69 9.35 -39.63
C GLY A 187 10.27 9.15 -39.07
N SER A 188 9.96 7.98 -38.49
CA SER A 188 8.70 7.77 -37.75
C SER A 188 8.54 8.78 -36.60
N ILE A 189 7.39 9.45 -36.55
CA ILE A 189 7.00 10.31 -35.41
C ILE A 189 6.60 9.50 -34.17
N HIS A 190 6.41 8.18 -34.33
CA HIS A 190 5.95 7.28 -33.29
C HIS A 190 7.09 6.37 -32.80
N GLY A 191 7.25 6.35 -31.48
CA GLY A 191 8.20 5.49 -30.78
C GLY A 191 7.75 5.26 -29.36
N GLN A 192 8.63 4.68 -28.54
CA GLN A 192 8.34 4.41 -27.13
C GLN A 192 8.08 5.71 -26.36
N TRP A 193 8.65 6.86 -26.78
CA TRP A 193 8.30 8.20 -26.31
C TRP A 193 6.80 8.54 -26.44
N SER A 194 6.13 8.09 -27.51
CA SER A 194 4.67 8.30 -27.69
C SER A 194 3.85 7.48 -26.71
N ALA A 195 4.33 6.29 -26.33
CA ALA A 195 3.68 5.40 -25.38
C ALA A 195 3.92 5.84 -23.92
N VAL A 196 5.15 6.31 -23.60
CA VAL A 196 5.50 7.02 -22.36
C VAL A 196 4.62 8.26 -22.20
N GLY A 197 4.46 9.05 -23.27
CA GLY A 197 3.57 10.22 -23.30
C GLY A 197 2.09 9.85 -23.09
N ARG A 198 1.62 8.75 -23.70
CA ARG A 198 0.26 8.22 -23.44
C ARG A 198 0.06 7.92 -21.96
N ALA A 199 0.96 7.15 -21.35
CA ALA A 199 0.90 6.83 -19.91
C ALA A 199 0.96 8.08 -19.01
N ALA A 200 1.73 9.09 -19.42
CA ALA A 200 1.82 10.37 -18.71
C ALA A 200 0.55 11.23 -18.83
N VAL A 201 -0.28 11.02 -19.86
CA VAL A 201 -1.57 11.71 -20.06
C VAL A 201 -2.74 10.93 -19.43
N THR A 202 -2.80 9.61 -19.61
CA THR A 202 -3.89 8.78 -19.06
C THR A 202 -3.89 8.76 -17.53
N THR A 203 -2.72 8.79 -16.90
CA THR A 203 -2.58 8.75 -15.43
C THR A 203 -3.26 9.95 -14.74
N PRO A 204 -2.89 11.22 -15.02
CA PRO A 204 -3.57 12.38 -14.44
C PRO A 204 -5.04 12.49 -14.86
N LEU A 205 -5.42 12.08 -16.08
CA LEU A 205 -6.83 12.09 -16.51
C LEU A 205 -7.69 11.15 -15.65
N ALA A 206 -7.28 9.90 -15.45
CA ALA A 206 -8.03 8.94 -14.64
C ALA A 206 -8.09 9.36 -13.16
N GLY A 207 -6.98 9.81 -12.56
CA GLY A 207 -6.98 10.29 -11.17
C GLY A 207 -7.83 11.54 -10.98
N SER A 208 -7.74 12.53 -11.88
CA SER A 208 -8.52 13.77 -11.77
C SER A 208 -10.02 13.51 -11.97
N THR A 209 -10.39 12.61 -12.87
CA THR A 209 -11.80 12.29 -13.13
C THR A 209 -12.38 11.42 -12.02
N ALA A 210 -11.61 10.49 -11.45
CA ALA A 210 -11.98 9.81 -10.22
C ALA A 210 -12.17 10.80 -9.05
N ALA A 211 -11.24 11.74 -8.86
CA ALA A 211 -11.33 12.79 -7.85
C ALA A 211 -12.62 13.62 -7.97
N LEU A 212 -12.95 14.08 -9.19
CA LEU A 212 -14.17 14.83 -9.48
C LEU A 212 -15.44 13.97 -9.28
N THR A 213 -15.44 12.72 -9.73
CA THR A 213 -16.56 11.80 -9.52
C THR A 213 -16.79 11.53 -8.03
N THR A 214 -15.74 11.36 -7.23
CA THR A 214 -15.87 11.23 -5.77
C THR A 214 -16.32 12.55 -5.13
N LEU A 215 -15.78 13.70 -5.55
CA LEU A 215 -16.17 15.03 -5.06
C LEU A 215 -17.69 15.27 -5.22
N PHE A 216 -18.22 15.11 -6.43
CA PHE A 216 -19.64 15.32 -6.71
C PHE A 216 -20.53 14.17 -6.18
N GLY A 217 -20.08 12.92 -6.29
CA GLY A 217 -20.80 11.76 -5.75
C GLY A 217 -20.98 11.82 -4.24
N LYS A 218 -19.93 12.14 -3.48
CA LYS A 218 -20.02 12.34 -2.02
C LYS A 218 -20.84 13.58 -1.66
N ARG A 219 -20.78 14.65 -2.44
CA ARG A 219 -21.64 15.82 -2.24
C ARG A 219 -23.13 15.47 -2.33
N LEU A 220 -23.51 14.68 -3.33
CA LEU A 220 -24.90 14.21 -3.50
C LEU A 220 -25.32 13.22 -2.40
N GLN A 221 -24.42 12.32 -1.97
CA GLN A 221 -24.69 11.33 -0.92
C GLN A 221 -24.78 11.93 0.49
N THR A 222 -23.99 12.97 0.80
CA THR A 222 -23.75 13.42 2.19
C THR A 222 -24.15 14.87 2.48
N GLY A 223 -24.51 15.65 1.45
CA GLY A 223 -24.84 17.07 1.59
C GLY A 223 -23.64 17.99 1.91
N HIS A 224 -22.41 17.45 1.95
CA HIS A 224 -21.19 18.15 2.36
C HIS A 224 -20.03 17.89 1.39
N TRP A 225 -18.96 18.68 1.49
CA TRP A 225 -17.72 18.47 0.73
C TRP A 225 -16.64 17.95 1.68
N ASN A 226 -15.92 16.89 1.30
CA ASN A 226 -14.86 16.29 2.12
C ASN A 226 -13.59 16.07 1.29
N VAL A 227 -12.52 16.80 1.60
CA VAL A 227 -11.22 16.70 0.89
C VAL A 227 -10.59 15.30 1.01
N LEU A 228 -10.82 14.58 2.12
CA LEU A 228 -10.24 13.25 2.34
C LEU A 228 -10.84 12.20 1.38
N ASP A 229 -12.14 12.28 1.11
CA ASP A 229 -12.79 11.44 0.11
C ASP A 229 -12.23 11.72 -1.30
N VAL A 230 -11.98 12.98 -1.64
CA VAL A 230 -11.41 13.39 -2.93
C VAL A 230 -9.98 12.84 -3.10
N CYS A 231 -9.14 12.94 -2.07
CA CYS A 231 -7.81 12.33 -2.04
C CYS A 231 -7.88 10.80 -2.27
N ASN A 232 -8.77 10.10 -1.58
CA ASN A 232 -8.94 8.65 -1.73
C ASN A 232 -9.44 8.27 -3.14
N GLY A 233 -10.41 9.01 -3.68
CA GLY A 233 -10.91 8.83 -5.05
C GLY A 233 -9.82 9.03 -6.10
N LEU A 234 -9.02 10.09 -5.95
CA LEU A 234 -7.88 10.41 -6.82
C LEU A 234 -6.85 9.27 -6.87
N LEU A 235 -6.44 8.78 -5.70
CA LEU A 235 -5.48 7.68 -5.58
C LEU A 235 -6.06 6.35 -6.11
N GLY A 236 -7.36 6.11 -5.92
CA GLY A 236 -8.09 5.00 -6.53
C GLY A 236 -8.06 5.06 -8.07
N GLY A 237 -8.25 6.24 -8.66
CA GLY A 237 -8.15 6.45 -10.11
C GLY A 237 -6.76 6.17 -10.67
N PHE A 238 -5.69 6.56 -9.95
CA PHE A 238 -4.33 6.18 -10.32
C PHE A 238 -4.09 4.67 -10.21
N ALA A 239 -4.49 4.05 -9.10
CA ALA A 239 -4.36 2.61 -8.92
C ALA A 239 -5.12 1.80 -9.99
N ALA A 240 -6.27 2.30 -10.48
CA ALA A 240 -7.07 1.64 -11.50
C ALA A 240 -6.51 1.77 -12.93
N ILE A 241 -5.98 2.94 -13.32
CA ILE A 241 -5.43 3.13 -14.69
C ILE A 241 -4.04 2.48 -14.88
N THR A 242 -3.34 2.18 -13.79
CA THR A 242 -1.94 1.71 -13.77
C THR A 242 -1.69 0.49 -14.69
N ALA A 243 -2.58 -0.50 -14.74
CA ALA A 243 -2.50 -1.65 -15.67
C ALA A 243 -2.63 -1.27 -17.15
N GLY A 244 -3.50 -0.29 -17.45
CA GLY A 244 -3.89 0.06 -18.82
C GLY A 244 -3.23 1.32 -19.39
N CYS A 245 -2.46 2.08 -18.59
CA CYS A 245 -2.02 3.43 -18.95
C CYS A 245 -1.17 3.52 -20.24
N SER A 246 -0.48 2.44 -20.61
CA SER A 246 0.31 2.34 -21.85
C SER A 246 -0.50 2.05 -23.12
N VAL A 247 -1.75 1.56 -22.98
CA VAL A 247 -2.58 1.07 -24.10
C VAL A 247 -3.91 1.81 -24.22
N VAL A 248 -4.56 2.14 -23.11
CA VAL A 248 -5.85 2.85 -23.06
C VAL A 248 -5.71 4.25 -23.67
N ASP A 249 -6.68 4.66 -24.49
CA ASP A 249 -6.68 6.01 -25.06
C ASP A 249 -7.05 7.07 -24.01
N PRO A 250 -6.57 8.34 -24.14
CA PRO A 250 -6.85 9.41 -23.18
C PRO A 250 -8.34 9.63 -22.85
N TRP A 251 -9.23 9.48 -23.84
CA TRP A 251 -10.68 9.61 -23.62
C TRP A 251 -11.26 8.45 -22.79
N ALA A 252 -10.73 7.24 -22.94
CA ALA A 252 -11.17 6.07 -22.19
C ALA A 252 -10.61 6.06 -20.77
N ALA A 253 -9.43 6.66 -20.54
CA ALA A 253 -8.89 6.85 -19.19
C ALA A 253 -9.80 7.71 -18.29
N ILE A 254 -10.57 8.64 -18.86
CA ILE A 254 -11.63 9.38 -18.15
C ILE A 254 -12.69 8.41 -17.62
N ILE A 255 -13.13 7.46 -18.44
CA ILE A 255 -14.12 6.44 -18.05
C ILE A 255 -13.55 5.51 -16.98
N CYS A 256 -12.28 5.09 -17.10
CA CYS A 256 -11.59 4.34 -16.05
C CYS A 256 -11.60 5.09 -14.70
N GLY A 257 -11.35 6.40 -14.71
CA GLY A 257 -11.43 7.25 -13.53
C GLY A 257 -12.83 7.26 -12.91
N VAL A 258 -13.86 7.60 -13.70
CA VAL A 258 -15.28 7.61 -13.25
C VAL A 258 -15.70 6.24 -12.67
N VAL A 259 -15.38 5.14 -13.36
CA VAL A 259 -15.71 3.78 -12.94
C VAL A 259 -14.96 3.40 -11.66
N SER A 260 -13.68 3.76 -11.52
CA SER A 260 -12.91 3.49 -10.29
C SER A 260 -13.47 4.22 -9.07
N ALA A 261 -13.89 5.49 -9.22
CA ALA A 261 -14.55 6.25 -8.17
C ALA A 261 -15.96 5.72 -7.85
N GLY A 262 -16.69 5.22 -8.85
CA GLY A 262 -17.90 4.43 -8.65
C GLY A 262 -17.61 3.17 -7.83
N GLY A 263 -16.52 2.47 -8.14
CA GLY A 263 -15.97 1.36 -7.38
C GLY A 263 -15.71 1.72 -5.92
N LEU A 264 -14.95 2.78 -5.61
CA LEU A 264 -14.74 3.24 -4.22
C LEU A 264 -16.04 3.72 -3.53
N GLY A 265 -17.05 4.14 -4.31
CA GLY A 265 -18.38 4.49 -3.80
C GLY A 265 -19.24 3.29 -3.43
N LEU A 266 -19.16 2.20 -4.21
CA LEU A 266 -19.95 0.97 -4.09
C LEU A 266 -19.27 -0.09 -3.20
N LEU A 267 -17.94 -0.14 -3.20
CA LEU A 267 -17.11 -1.00 -2.34
C LEU A 267 -16.92 -0.41 -0.93
N ARG A 268 -17.55 0.73 -0.63
CA ARG A 268 -17.83 1.08 0.77
C ARG A 268 -18.87 0.08 1.27
N ILE A 269 -18.37 -0.97 1.93
CA ILE A 269 -19.12 -1.97 2.70
C ILE A 269 -20.30 -1.28 3.41
N SER A 270 -21.51 -1.84 3.26
CA SER A 270 -22.70 -1.25 3.88
C SER A 270 -22.57 -1.28 5.41
N ALA A 271 -23.33 -0.43 6.12
CA ALA A 271 -23.32 -0.48 7.59
C ALA A 271 -23.84 -1.83 8.12
N GLU A 272 -24.66 -2.53 7.34
CA GLU A 272 -25.21 -3.85 7.65
C GLU A 272 -24.15 -4.96 7.45
N ASP A 273 -23.41 -4.93 6.35
CA ASP A 273 -22.28 -5.84 6.09
C ASP A 273 -21.10 -5.58 7.06
N GLU A 274 -20.83 -4.32 7.40
CA GLU A 274 -19.80 -3.92 8.37
C GLU A 274 -20.15 -4.44 9.77
N MET A 275 -21.45 -4.54 10.12
CA MET A 275 -21.91 -5.22 11.34
C MET A 275 -21.92 -6.76 11.22
N ALA A 276 -22.26 -7.32 10.06
CA ALA A 276 -22.25 -8.77 9.84
C ALA A 276 -20.83 -9.36 9.96
N GLY A 277 -19.81 -8.59 9.59
CA GLY A 277 -18.39 -8.91 9.80
C GLY A 277 -17.89 -8.82 11.26
N MET A 278 -18.76 -8.63 12.25
CA MET A 278 -18.41 -8.57 13.67
C MET A 278 -18.69 -9.88 14.45
N ASP A 279 -19.08 -10.97 13.78
CA ASP A 279 -19.38 -12.25 14.41
C ASP A 279 -18.15 -12.84 15.13
N GLN A 280 -18.08 -12.63 16.45
CA GLN A 280 -16.98 -13.07 17.31
C GLN A 280 -16.75 -14.59 17.27
N THR A 281 -17.69 -15.39 16.77
CA THR A 281 -17.50 -16.85 16.62
C THR A 281 -16.63 -17.21 15.41
N ARG A 282 -16.33 -16.26 14.51
CA ARG A 282 -15.57 -16.46 13.26
C ARG A 282 -14.22 -15.75 13.22
N HIS A 283 -13.98 -14.80 14.11
CA HIS A 283 -12.75 -14.00 14.14
C HIS A 283 -11.85 -14.42 15.31
N GLY A 284 -10.55 -14.57 15.03
CA GLY A 284 -9.60 -15.33 15.86
C GLY A 284 -9.14 -14.64 17.16
N GLY A 285 -10.08 -14.42 18.09
CA GLY A 285 -9.81 -13.81 19.39
C GLY A 285 -9.69 -12.28 19.34
N PHE A 286 -9.49 -11.67 20.51
CA PHE A 286 -9.34 -10.22 20.64
C PHE A 286 -7.87 -9.81 20.48
N ALA A 287 -7.62 -8.78 19.65
CA ALA A 287 -6.32 -8.09 19.59
C ALA A 287 -5.99 -7.30 20.87
N TYR A 288 -6.95 -7.17 21.79
CA TYR A 288 -6.83 -6.46 23.06
C TYR A 288 -7.31 -7.37 24.20
N ALA A 289 -6.46 -7.60 25.20
CA ALA A 289 -6.86 -8.24 26.44
C ALA A 289 -7.68 -7.23 27.28
N TYR A 290 -8.99 -7.38 27.29
CA TYR A 290 -9.85 -6.68 28.25
C TYR A 290 -9.66 -7.30 29.63
N THR A 291 -8.92 -6.60 30.49
CA THR A 291 -8.87 -6.86 31.93
C THR A 291 -9.99 -6.08 32.62
N ASP A 292 -11.06 -6.76 33.01
CA ASP A 292 -12.20 -6.17 33.73
C ASP A 292 -11.84 -5.84 35.20
N GLU A 293 -10.90 -4.92 35.43
CA GLU A 293 -10.62 -4.35 36.75
C GLU A 293 -11.67 -3.30 37.17
N ASP A 294 -12.96 -3.64 37.15
CA ASP A 294 -13.98 -2.85 37.87
C ASP A 294 -15.30 -3.60 38.19
N SER A 295 -15.23 -4.79 38.81
CA SER A 295 -16.45 -5.51 39.20
C SER A 295 -16.40 -6.39 40.47
N SER A 296 -16.12 -5.83 41.66
CA SER A 296 -16.52 -6.50 42.93
C SER A 296 -16.73 -5.61 44.17
N SER A 297 -17.85 -5.86 44.87
CA SER A 297 -18.20 -5.47 46.26
C SER A 297 -18.45 -3.98 46.64
N ARG A 298 -19.61 -3.76 47.29
CA ARG A 298 -20.15 -2.54 47.94
C ARG A 298 -19.79 -2.55 49.47
N PRO A 299 -20.24 -1.61 50.35
CA PRO A 299 -21.04 -0.38 50.16
C PRO A 299 -20.45 0.91 50.81
N GLY A 300 -21.05 2.08 50.52
CA GLY A 300 -20.52 3.40 50.92
C GLY A 300 -21.13 4.05 52.17
N ARG A 301 -20.53 5.18 52.60
CA ARG A 301 -21.02 6.08 53.66
C ARG A 301 -20.31 7.45 53.60
N GLY A 302 -20.99 8.51 54.05
CA GLY A 302 -20.36 9.79 54.44
C GLY A 302 -20.18 10.81 53.30
N ALA A 303 -20.07 12.08 53.69
CA ALA A 303 -19.88 13.22 52.79
C ALA A 303 -18.77 14.16 53.31
N GLY A 304 -18.09 14.85 52.39
CA GLY A 304 -17.32 16.06 52.69
C GLY A 304 -15.86 16.08 52.21
N GLY A 305 -15.49 17.16 51.53
CA GLY A 305 -14.13 17.73 51.62
C GLY A 305 -13.17 17.55 50.44
N SER A 306 -12.71 18.71 49.93
CA SER A 306 -11.39 18.99 49.36
C SER A 306 -10.87 18.21 48.12
N VAL A 307 -10.73 18.99 47.04
CA VAL A 307 -9.54 19.12 46.17
C VAL A 307 -8.36 18.15 46.42
N GLY A 308 -7.98 17.41 45.37
CA GLY A 308 -6.71 16.72 45.23
C GLY A 308 -6.48 16.27 43.77
N GLY A 309 -5.34 16.60 43.17
CA GLY A 309 -5.02 16.28 41.77
C GLY A 309 -3.94 15.19 41.63
N PHE A 310 -3.92 14.53 40.48
CA PHE A 310 -2.92 13.52 40.08
C PHE A 310 -2.68 13.69 38.57
N MET A 311 -1.63 14.34 38.06
CA MET A 311 -0.17 14.19 38.27
C MET A 311 0.38 12.92 37.61
N LEU A 312 0.88 13.07 36.38
CA LEU A 312 1.63 12.01 35.68
C LEU A 312 2.96 11.75 36.40
N LYS A 313 3.33 10.48 36.56
CA LYS A 313 4.70 10.10 36.96
C LYS A 313 5.62 10.18 35.74
N SER A 314 6.59 11.08 35.79
CA SER A 314 7.75 11.08 34.88
C SER A 314 8.74 9.96 35.24
N ALA A 315 9.59 9.58 34.29
CA ALA A 315 10.57 8.52 34.47
C ALA A 315 11.68 8.91 35.47
N GLN A 316 12.13 7.94 36.28
CA GLN A 316 13.36 8.08 37.06
C GLN A 316 14.55 7.59 36.25
N THR A 317 15.42 8.51 35.83
CA THR A 317 16.75 8.18 35.31
C THR A 317 17.72 8.08 36.49
N SER A 318 18.35 6.93 36.70
CA SER A 318 19.31 6.72 37.78
C SER A 318 20.64 7.44 37.49
N GLN A 319 20.95 8.50 38.24
CA GLN A 319 22.31 9.01 38.36
C GLN A 319 23.04 8.28 39.51
N VAL A 320 24.26 7.83 39.25
CA VAL A 320 25.20 7.34 40.28
C VAL A 320 25.90 8.57 40.88
N ALA A 321 26.13 8.55 42.19
CA ALA A 321 26.71 9.68 42.91
C ALA A 321 28.17 9.97 42.50
N ALA A 322 28.55 11.24 42.60
CA ALA A 322 29.94 11.65 42.63
C ALA A 322 30.49 11.58 44.06
N ASP A 323 31.78 11.32 44.20
CA ASP A 323 32.55 11.60 45.41
C ASP A 323 33.93 12.16 45.00
N ALA A 324 34.53 13.01 45.84
CA ALA A 324 35.51 13.99 45.37
C ALA A 324 36.77 14.14 46.23
N THR A 325 37.94 13.86 45.64
CA THR A 325 39.26 14.29 46.14
C THR A 325 40.20 14.68 45.00
N SER A 326 40.87 15.82 45.17
CA SER A 326 42.09 16.25 44.47
C SER A 326 43.29 16.08 45.47
N PRO A 327 44.57 16.43 45.18
CA PRO A 327 45.13 17.25 44.09
C PRO A 327 46.46 16.73 43.48
N SER A 328 47.17 17.61 42.73
CA SER A 328 48.57 17.48 42.23
C SER A 328 48.80 16.44 41.12
N SER A 329 49.80 16.56 40.22
CA SER A 329 50.61 17.71 39.75
C SER A 329 51.37 17.34 38.47
N SER A 330 51.64 18.32 37.59
CA SER A 330 52.73 18.36 36.59
C SER A 330 53.19 17.06 35.89
N VAL A 331 52.93 16.96 34.58
CA VAL A 331 53.90 17.20 33.48
C VAL A 331 53.13 17.38 32.17
#